data_AF-A0A9N9P1Q3-F1
#
_entry.id   AF-A0A9N9P1Q3-F1
#
_cell.length_a   1.000
_cell.length_b   1.000
_cell.length_c   1.000
_cell.angle_alpha   90.00
_cell.angle_beta   90.00
_cell.angle_gamma   90.00
#
_symmetry.space_group_name_H-M   'P 1'
#
loop_
_entity.id
_entity.type
_entity.pdbx_description
1 polymer ?
#
loop_
_entity_poly.entity_id
_entity_poly.type
_entity_poly.pdbx_seq_one_letter_code
_entity_poly.pdbx_strand_id
1 'polypeptide(L)'
;MLRLTNAFSNWTSGNSRLDQFIQQTQLENPDSRFHMQWINYDDFSDIKFVAKGGHSSVYSATWLNKTDQVWDGVKQTFVEKPLVVALKVLKDSQNLSNEFLDEFMRHASLKLDGCVYTVHCHGVTRHPETQEYIMVMNYAEDGDLRQYLQRHIDTLRWKDIVDILRDVAMGLLNIHKNKTYHKNLHC
;
A
#
# COMPACT_ATOMS: atom_id res chain seq x y z
N MET A 1 -4.83 -16.02 -17.57
CA MET A 1 -5.98 -16.51 -16.77
C MET A 1 -5.67 -17.87 -16.13
N LEU A 2 -5.47 -18.96 -16.88
CA LEU A 2 -5.21 -20.32 -16.34
C LEU A 2 -4.02 -20.45 -15.36
N ARG A 3 -2.95 -19.66 -15.51
CA ARG A 3 -1.79 -19.68 -14.59
C ARG A 3 -2.10 -19.08 -13.21
N LEU A 4 -2.98 -18.07 -13.12
CA LEU A 4 -3.32 -17.42 -11.85
C LEU A 4 -4.26 -18.30 -11.02
N THR A 5 -5.27 -18.90 -11.66
CA THR A 5 -6.22 -19.80 -10.99
C THR A 5 -5.56 -21.03 -10.37
N ASN A 6 -4.50 -21.56 -11.00
CA ASN A 6 -3.75 -22.70 -10.47
C ASN A 6 -2.89 -22.33 -9.24
N ALA A 7 -2.62 -21.05 -9.02
CA ALA A 7 -1.85 -20.58 -7.86
C ALA A 7 -2.73 -20.32 -6.64
N PHE A 8 -4.05 -20.24 -6.80
CA PHE A 8 -4.99 -19.95 -5.69
C PHE A 8 -5.00 -21.03 -4.62
N SER A 9 -4.66 -22.28 -4.96
CA SER A 9 -4.50 -23.37 -4.00
C SER A 9 -3.19 -23.33 -3.21
N ASN A 10 -2.23 -22.48 -3.59
CA ASN A 10 -0.89 -22.47 -3.01
C ASN A 10 -0.74 -21.56 -1.79
N TRP A 11 -1.76 -20.78 -1.47
CA TRP A 11 -1.75 -19.87 -0.32
C TRP A 11 -3.16 -19.70 0.27
N THR A 12 -3.20 -19.33 1.54
CA THR A 12 -4.41 -18.85 2.21
C THR A 12 -4.01 -17.80 3.25
N SER A 13 -4.86 -16.79 3.42
CA SER A 13 -4.72 -15.82 4.49
C SER A 13 -5.24 -16.33 5.84
N GLY A 14 -5.83 -17.53 5.86
CA GLY A 14 -6.62 -18.05 6.97
C GLY A 14 -8.00 -17.38 7.14
N ASN A 15 -8.38 -16.48 6.22
CA ASN A 15 -9.70 -15.87 6.16
C ASN A 15 -10.29 -16.05 4.76
N SER A 16 -11.31 -16.90 4.63
CA SER A 16 -11.88 -17.26 3.32
C SER A 16 -12.48 -16.08 2.56
N ARG A 17 -13.04 -15.10 3.27
CA ARG A 17 -13.61 -13.89 2.67
C ARG A 17 -12.53 -12.99 2.06
N LEU A 18 -11.41 -12.82 2.79
CA LEU A 18 -10.25 -12.09 2.29
C LEU A 18 -9.59 -12.84 1.11
N ASP A 19 -9.48 -14.16 1.20
CA ASP A 19 -8.93 -15.00 0.11
C ASP A 19 -9.76 -14.83 -1.16
N GLN A 20 -11.08 -14.93 -1.05
CA GLN A 20 -12.01 -14.73 -2.18
C GLN A 20 -11.88 -13.32 -2.78
N PHE A 21 -11.78 -12.29 -1.94
CA PHE A 21 -11.59 -10.92 -2.42
C PHE A 21 -10.28 -10.76 -3.20
N ILE A 22 -9.16 -11.24 -2.64
CA ILE A 22 -7.85 -11.19 -3.31
C ILE A 22 -7.91 -11.91 -4.66
N GLN A 23 -8.44 -13.14 -4.68
CA GLN A 23 -8.59 -13.93 -5.91
C GLN A 23 -9.47 -13.21 -6.95
N GLN A 24 -10.57 -12.58 -6.52
CA GLN A 24 -11.42 -11.80 -7.41
C GLN A 24 -10.65 -10.64 -8.06
N THR A 25 -9.89 -9.86 -7.30
CA THR A 25 -9.09 -8.77 -7.88
C THR A 25 -8.06 -9.27 -8.90
N GLN A 26 -7.47 -10.45 -8.66
CA GLN A 26 -6.51 -11.09 -9.57
C GLN A 26 -7.15 -11.62 -10.85
N LEU A 27 -8.42 -12.04 -10.78
CA LEU A 27 -9.20 -12.45 -11.95
C LEU A 27 -9.64 -11.26 -12.80
N GLU A 28 -10.06 -10.18 -12.16
CA GLU A 28 -10.47 -8.94 -12.81
C GLU A 28 -9.29 -8.25 -13.50
N ASN A 29 -8.11 -8.27 -12.87
CA ASN A 29 -6.90 -7.69 -13.45
C ASN A 29 -5.69 -8.61 -13.27
N PRO A 30 -5.20 -9.28 -14.34
CA PRO A 30 -4.08 -10.21 -14.21
C PRO A 30 -2.72 -9.53 -13.98
N ASP A 31 -2.62 -8.21 -14.13
CA ASP A 31 -1.40 -7.46 -13.88
C ASP A 31 -1.23 -7.19 -12.38
N SER A 32 -0.14 -7.69 -11.80
CA SER A 32 0.17 -7.54 -10.36
C SER A 32 0.35 -6.11 -9.87
N ARG A 33 0.46 -5.14 -10.79
CA ARG A 33 0.42 -3.73 -10.46
C ARG A 33 -0.99 -3.23 -10.16
N PHE A 34 -2.03 -3.98 -10.52
CA PHE A 34 -3.42 -3.53 -10.45
C PHE A 34 -4.34 -4.53 -9.76
N HIS A 35 -3.80 -5.46 -8.96
CA HIS A 35 -4.60 -6.35 -8.12
C HIS A 35 -3.98 -6.52 -6.73
N MET A 36 -4.77 -7.08 -5.81
CA MET A 36 -4.31 -7.39 -4.47
C MET A 36 -3.55 -8.71 -4.44
N GLN A 37 -2.54 -8.79 -3.58
CA GLN A 37 -1.74 -9.99 -3.38
C GLN A 37 -1.84 -10.46 -1.93
N TRP A 38 -1.88 -11.77 -1.75
CA TRP A 38 -1.40 -12.38 -0.52
C TRP A 38 0.11 -12.53 -0.63
N ILE A 39 0.84 -12.01 0.35
CA ILE A 39 2.30 -11.93 0.31
C ILE A 39 2.85 -12.71 1.49
N ASN A 40 3.81 -13.60 1.24
CA ASN A 40 4.45 -14.32 2.34
C ASN A 40 5.24 -13.34 3.21
N TYR A 41 5.12 -13.45 4.53
CA TYR A 41 5.84 -12.58 5.45
C TYR A 41 7.36 -12.69 5.28
N ASP A 42 7.84 -13.90 4.94
CA ASP A 42 9.27 -14.18 4.75
C ASP A 42 9.85 -13.51 3.48
N ASP A 43 9.00 -12.93 2.60
CA ASP A 43 9.45 -12.14 1.45
C ASP A 43 9.95 -10.73 1.84
N PHE A 44 9.90 -10.38 3.12
CA PHE A 44 10.34 -9.08 3.64
C PHE A 44 11.64 -9.19 4.45
N SER A 45 12.58 -8.28 4.17
CA SER A 45 13.81 -8.11 4.93
C SER A 45 14.00 -6.67 5.41
N ASP A 46 15.02 -6.43 6.22
CA ASP A 46 15.40 -5.09 6.70
C ASP A 46 14.24 -4.32 7.36
N ILE A 47 13.39 -5.05 8.10
CA ILE A 47 12.20 -4.50 8.73
C ILE A 47 12.61 -3.51 9.83
N LYS A 48 12.24 -2.24 9.67
CA LYS A 48 12.58 -1.14 10.59
C LYS A 48 11.33 -0.41 11.03
N PHE A 49 11.24 -0.11 12.33
CA PHE A 49 10.13 0.66 12.87
C PHE A 49 10.16 2.10 12.33
N VAL A 50 8.99 2.61 11.94
CA VAL A 50 8.80 3.97 11.42
C VAL A 50 7.97 4.80 12.39
N ALA A 51 6.76 4.33 12.73
CA ALA A 51 5.83 5.08 13.55
C ALA A 51 4.80 4.18 14.24
N LYS A 52 4.22 4.67 15.35
CA LYS A 52 3.13 4.00 16.05
C LYS A 52 1.95 4.96 16.18
N GLY A 53 0.79 4.53 15.68
CA GLY A 53 -0.49 5.18 15.92
C GLY A 53 -1.28 4.47 17.02
N GLY A 54 -2.51 4.94 17.28
CA GLY A 54 -3.42 4.32 18.25
C GLY A 54 -3.66 2.83 17.92
N HIS A 55 -4.21 2.56 16.74
CA HIS A 55 -4.63 1.22 16.32
C HIS A 55 -3.67 0.50 15.37
N SER A 56 -2.50 1.09 15.07
CA SER A 56 -1.55 0.47 14.13
C SER A 56 -0.10 0.83 14.44
N SER A 57 0.83 0.10 13.86
CA SER A 57 2.25 0.43 13.82
C SER A 57 2.75 0.26 12.39
N VAL A 58 3.64 1.14 11.97
CA VAL A 58 4.19 1.17 10.62
C VAL A 58 5.66 0.85 10.70
N TYR A 59 6.09 -0.06 9.84
CA TYR A 59 7.47 -0.43 9.60
C TYR A 59 7.80 -0.19 8.14
N SER A 60 9.06 0.06 7.81
CA SER A 60 9.57 -0.04 6.44
C SER A 60 10.21 -1.42 6.26
N ALA A 61 10.12 -2.01 5.07
CA ALA A 61 10.80 -3.26 4.75
C ALA A 61 11.23 -3.30 3.28
N THR A 62 12.28 -4.06 2.98
CA THR A 62 12.66 -4.42 1.62
C THR A 62 11.83 -5.61 1.16
N TRP A 63 11.19 -5.54 -0.01
CA TRP A 63 10.47 -6.66 -0.59
C TRP A 63 11.37 -7.44 -1.56
N LEU A 64 11.82 -8.63 -1.13
CA LEU A 64 12.90 -9.39 -1.77
C LEU A 64 12.61 -9.78 -3.23
N ASN A 65 11.34 -10.00 -3.57
CA ASN A 65 10.93 -10.47 -4.89
C ASN A 65 10.44 -9.35 -5.82
N LYS A 66 10.59 -8.08 -5.43
CA LYS A 66 10.21 -6.93 -6.27
C LYS A 66 11.31 -5.88 -6.35
N THR A 67 11.48 -5.37 -7.56
CA THR A 67 12.36 -4.24 -7.84
C THR A 67 11.54 -3.05 -8.31
N ASP A 68 12.11 -1.87 -8.10
CA ASP A 68 11.64 -0.61 -8.68
C ASP A 68 12.69 -0.06 -9.65
N GLN A 69 12.22 0.62 -10.69
CA GLN A 69 13.10 1.32 -11.63
C GLN A 69 13.30 2.75 -11.17
N VAL A 70 14.51 3.04 -10.70
CA VAL A 70 14.87 4.36 -10.17
C VAL A 70 15.83 5.02 -11.14
N TRP A 71 15.61 6.30 -11.43
CA TRP A 71 16.56 7.09 -12.21
C TRP A 71 17.84 7.36 -11.40
N ASP A 72 18.97 6.89 -11.91
CA ASP A 72 20.29 7.20 -11.35
C ASP A 72 20.81 8.49 -12.01
N GLY A 73 20.77 9.60 -11.27
CA GLY A 73 21.22 10.90 -11.76
C GLY A 73 22.71 10.99 -12.07
N VAL A 74 23.54 10.10 -11.52
CA VAL A 74 24.99 10.07 -11.81
C VAL A 74 25.24 9.30 -13.11
N LYS A 75 24.61 8.13 -13.26
CA LYS A 75 24.76 7.29 -14.46
C LYS A 75 23.89 7.74 -15.63
N GLN A 76 22.94 8.65 -15.40
CA GLN A 76 21.95 9.10 -16.38
C GLN A 76 21.20 7.92 -17.02
N THR A 77 20.80 6.94 -16.20
CA THR A 77 20.07 5.76 -16.65
C THR A 77 19.14 5.22 -15.57
N PHE A 78 18.17 4.39 -15.94
CA PHE A 78 17.34 3.67 -14.97
C PHE A 78 18.11 2.47 -14.42
N VAL A 79 18.09 2.30 -13.10
CA VAL A 79 18.65 1.15 -12.40
C VAL A 79 17.56 0.45 -11.62
N GLU A 80 17.63 -0.87 -11.57
CA GLU A 80 16.76 -1.66 -10.69
C GLU A 80 17.28 -1.59 -9.26
N LYS A 81 16.41 -1.22 -8.33
CA LYS A 81 16.67 -1.27 -6.90
C LYS A 81 15.62 -2.15 -6.21
N PRO A 82 15.94 -2.78 -5.07
CA PRO A 82 14.93 -3.45 -4.26
C PRO A 82 13.79 -2.49 -3.90
N LEU A 83 12.55 -2.95 -4.01
CA LEU A 83 11.39 -2.14 -3.67
C LEU A 83 11.27 -2.04 -2.15
N VAL A 84 11.20 -0.81 -1.62
CA VAL A 84 10.92 -0.55 -0.20
C VAL A 84 9.42 -0.32 -0.03
N VAL A 85 8.82 -0.99 0.95
CA VAL A 85 7.39 -0.93 1.26
C VAL A 85 7.15 -0.51 2.71
N ALA A 86 5.98 0.06 2.96
CA ALA A 86 5.45 0.27 4.29
C ALA A 86 4.62 -0.95 4.72
N LEU A 87 4.98 -1.55 5.85
CA LEU A 87 4.23 -2.60 6.53
C LEU A 87 3.41 -1.97 7.65
N LYS A 88 2.11 -1.78 7.41
CA LYS A 88 1.18 -1.25 8.42
C LYS A 88 0.52 -2.41 9.16
N VAL A 89 1.04 -2.71 10.34
CA VAL A 89 0.51 -3.72 11.26
C VAL A 89 -0.78 -3.20 11.88
N LEU A 90 -1.84 -4.00 11.77
CA LEU A 90 -3.15 -3.73 12.32
C LEU A 90 -3.22 -4.46 13.66
N LYS A 91 -3.20 -3.72 14.78
CA LYS A 91 -3.17 -4.37 16.09
C LYS A 91 -4.47 -5.11 16.36
N ASP A 92 -4.37 -6.20 17.10
CA ASP A 92 -5.53 -7.00 17.55
C ASP A 92 -6.38 -7.55 16.38
N SER A 93 -5.76 -7.70 15.22
CA SER A 93 -6.43 -8.08 13.97
C SER A 93 -6.49 -9.59 13.73
N GLN A 94 -6.05 -10.42 14.68
CA GLN A 94 -6.04 -11.89 14.54
C GLN A 94 -7.44 -12.42 14.21
N ASN A 95 -8.47 -11.75 14.74
CA ASN A 95 -9.87 -11.99 14.42
C ASN A 95 -10.46 -10.74 13.74
N LEU A 96 -10.19 -10.59 12.44
CA LEU A 96 -10.73 -9.46 11.67
C LEU A 96 -12.25 -9.40 11.78
N SER A 97 -12.77 -8.25 12.22
CA SER A 97 -14.20 -8.00 12.16
C SER A 97 -14.63 -7.84 10.69
N ASN A 98 -15.90 -8.14 10.40
CA ASN A 98 -16.44 -7.95 9.05
C ASN A 98 -16.40 -6.48 8.62
N GLU A 99 -16.64 -5.56 9.56
CA GLU A 99 -16.59 -4.12 9.31
C GLU A 99 -15.18 -3.67 8.92
N PHE A 100 -14.15 -4.21 9.58
CA PHE A 100 -12.77 -3.93 9.23
C PHE A 100 -12.44 -4.44 7.82
N LEU A 101 -12.81 -5.69 7.51
CA LEU A 101 -12.63 -6.25 6.18
C LEU A 101 -13.33 -5.41 5.11
N ASP A 102 -14.54 -4.92 5.38
CA ASP A 102 -15.29 -4.06 4.46
C ASP A 102 -14.61 -2.70 4.22
N GLU A 103 -13.97 -2.15 5.25
CA GLU A 103 -13.17 -0.92 5.12
C GLU A 103 -11.88 -1.15 4.35
N PHE A 104 -11.17 -2.23 4.67
CA PHE A 104 -9.96 -2.63 3.96
C PHE A 104 -10.24 -2.89 2.47
N MET A 105 -11.25 -3.70 2.16
CA MET A 105 -11.63 -4.03 0.79
C MET A 105 -12.03 -2.79 0.00
N ARG A 106 -12.81 -1.86 0.61
CA ARG A 106 -13.10 -0.56 -0.04
C ARG A 106 -11.84 0.23 -0.35
N HIS A 107 -10.89 0.31 0.59
CA HIS A 107 -9.65 1.04 0.36
C HIS A 107 -8.82 0.40 -0.77
N ALA A 108 -8.73 -0.93 -0.79
CA ALA A 108 -8.06 -1.69 -1.85
C ALA A 108 -8.71 -1.49 -3.22
N SER A 109 -10.05 -1.45 -3.29
CA SER A 109 -10.79 -1.25 -4.55
C SER A 109 -10.58 0.13 -5.19
N LEU A 110 -10.23 1.18 -4.42
CA LEU A 110 -9.97 2.53 -4.98
C LEU A 110 -8.87 2.53 -6.05
N LYS A 111 -7.94 1.57 -5.99
CA LYS A 111 -6.85 1.46 -6.96
C LYS A 111 -7.25 0.77 -8.26
N LEU A 112 -8.25 -0.10 -8.23
CA LEU A 112 -8.70 -0.85 -9.41
C LEU A 112 -9.24 0.09 -10.50
N ASP A 113 -9.65 1.31 -10.12
CA ASP A 113 -10.08 2.38 -11.03
C ASP A 113 -8.93 3.21 -11.62
N GLY A 114 -7.66 2.84 -11.40
CA GLY A 114 -6.50 3.55 -11.94
C GLY A 114 -6.11 4.84 -11.18
N CYS A 115 -6.53 4.97 -9.92
CA CYS A 115 -6.16 6.10 -9.08
C CYS A 115 -4.67 6.09 -8.72
N VAL A 116 -3.91 7.10 -9.16
CA VAL A 116 -2.48 7.28 -8.84
C VAL A 116 -2.21 8.23 -7.66
N TYR A 117 -3.25 8.88 -7.13
CA TYR A 117 -3.16 9.92 -6.09
C TYR A 117 -3.48 9.42 -4.69
N THR A 118 -3.56 8.11 -4.50
CA THR A 118 -3.73 7.47 -3.18
C THR A 118 -2.58 6.51 -2.94
N VAL A 119 -2.21 6.32 -1.67
CA VAL A 119 -1.12 5.40 -1.33
C VAL A 119 -1.51 4.00 -1.76
N HIS A 120 -0.72 3.42 -2.66
CA HIS A 120 -0.98 2.09 -3.18
C HIS A 120 -0.83 1.03 -2.09
N CYS A 121 -1.88 0.23 -1.88
CA CYS A 121 -1.80 -1.04 -1.15
C CYS A 121 -1.56 -2.19 -2.14
N HIS A 122 -0.41 -2.87 -2.03
CA HIS A 122 -0.02 -4.02 -2.85
C HIS A 122 -0.77 -5.29 -2.47
N GLY A 123 -1.14 -5.40 -1.19
CA GLY A 123 -1.62 -6.66 -0.65
C GLY A 123 -1.64 -6.70 0.86
N VAL A 124 -1.76 -7.92 1.37
CA VAL A 124 -1.78 -8.24 2.80
C VAL A 124 -0.81 -9.37 3.06
N THR A 125 -0.16 -9.31 4.21
CA THR A 125 0.55 -10.43 4.81
C THR A 125 0.07 -10.64 6.25
N ARG A 126 0.52 -11.70 6.91
CA ARG A 126 0.19 -11.99 8.30
C ARG A 126 1.44 -12.35 9.06
N HIS A 127 1.63 -11.71 10.21
CA HIS A 127 2.80 -11.96 11.04
C HIS A 127 2.78 -13.42 11.53
N PRO A 128 3.87 -14.19 11.38
CA PRO A 128 3.88 -15.62 11.73
C PRO A 128 3.69 -15.87 13.22
N GLU A 129 4.17 -14.98 14.10
CA GLU A 129 4.00 -15.13 15.55
C GLU A 129 2.70 -14.50 16.08
N THR A 130 2.51 -13.19 15.88
CA THR A 130 1.35 -12.47 16.45
C THR A 130 0.03 -12.76 15.73
N GLN A 131 0.08 -13.37 14.55
CA GLN A 131 -1.06 -13.62 13.65
C GLN A 131 -1.80 -12.33 13.24
N GLU A 132 -1.21 -11.16 13.46
CA GLU A 132 -1.78 -9.88 13.05
C GLU A 132 -1.65 -9.72 11.54
N TYR A 133 -2.71 -9.19 10.92
CA TYR A 133 -2.68 -8.80 9.53
C TYR A 133 -1.91 -7.49 9.34
N ILE A 134 -1.20 -7.44 8.23
CA ILE A 134 -0.31 -6.35 7.88
C ILE A 134 -0.63 -5.92 6.46
N MET A 135 -0.98 -4.64 6.28
CA MET A 135 -1.12 -4.06 4.94
C MET A 135 0.26 -3.74 4.38
N VAL A 136 0.48 -4.11 3.12
CA VAL A 136 1.73 -3.84 2.40
C VAL A 136 1.48 -2.70 1.44
N MET A 137 2.10 -1.54 1.67
CA MET A 137 1.80 -0.30 0.97
C MET A 137 3.07 0.34 0.38
N ASN A 138 2.93 1.26 -0.58
CA ASN A 138 4.04 2.09 -1.01
C ASN A 138 4.62 2.85 0.19
N TYR A 139 5.95 2.81 0.31
CA TYR A 139 6.65 3.61 1.30
C TYR A 139 6.81 5.04 0.81
N ALA A 140 6.39 6.02 1.62
CA ALA A 140 6.63 7.43 1.34
C ALA A 140 8.00 7.82 1.93
N GLU A 141 9.05 7.79 1.11
CA GLU A 141 10.43 8.08 1.55
C GLU A 141 10.57 9.46 2.21
N ASP A 142 9.81 10.42 1.71
CA ASP A 142 9.77 11.80 2.20
C ASP A 142 8.88 12.00 3.44
N GLY A 143 8.23 10.94 3.93
CA GLY A 143 7.34 10.97 5.08
C GLY A 143 5.98 11.59 4.78
N ASP A 144 5.36 12.18 5.81
CA ASP A 144 4.08 12.87 5.68
C ASP A 144 4.23 14.30 5.11
N LEU A 145 3.11 14.88 4.68
CA LEU A 145 3.12 16.20 4.04
C LEU A 145 3.67 17.28 4.98
N ARG A 146 3.37 17.22 6.28
CA ARG A 146 3.92 18.16 7.26
C ARG A 146 5.45 18.08 7.32
N GLN A 147 6.02 16.89 7.42
CA GLN A 147 7.46 16.68 7.46
C GLN A 147 8.11 17.13 6.15
N TYR A 148 7.51 16.81 5.00
CA TYR A 148 8.00 17.24 3.71
C TYR A 148 8.06 18.77 3.61
N LEU A 149 6.95 19.46 3.94
CA LEU A 149 6.89 20.92 3.93
C LEU A 149 7.93 21.54 4.87
N GLN A 150 8.14 20.95 6.05
CA GLN A 150 9.15 21.43 7.01
C GLN A 150 10.58 21.29 6.48
N ARG A 151 10.91 20.19 5.80
CA ARG A 151 12.26 19.96 5.24
C ARG A 151 12.56 20.81 4.02
N HIS A 152 11.54 21.18 3.25
CA HIS A 152 11.70 21.82 1.95
C HIS A 152 11.21 23.27 1.90
N ILE A 153 10.87 23.87 3.04
CA ILE A 153 10.25 25.20 3.11
C ILE A 153 11.04 26.27 2.35
N ASP A 154 12.38 26.22 2.40
CA ASP A 154 13.26 27.20 1.75
C ASP A 154 13.49 26.93 0.25
N THR A 155 13.15 25.73 -0.22
CA THR A 155 13.36 25.28 -1.61
C THR A 155 12.09 25.15 -2.43
N LEU A 156 10.92 25.10 -1.76
CA LEU A 156 9.62 24.94 -2.39
C LEU A 156 9.25 26.16 -3.23
N ARG A 157 8.86 25.92 -4.48
CA ARG A 157 8.31 26.96 -5.35
C ARG A 157 6.79 26.90 -5.28
N TRP A 158 6.15 28.03 -5.59
CA TRP A 158 4.69 28.10 -5.70
C TRP A 158 4.08 27.03 -6.61
N LYS A 159 4.76 26.69 -7.70
CA LYS A 159 4.34 25.60 -8.59
C LYS A 159 4.28 24.26 -7.85
N ASP A 160 5.29 23.94 -7.05
CA ASP A 160 5.36 22.68 -6.31
C ASP A 160 4.20 22.59 -5.28
N ILE A 161 3.89 23.70 -4.61
CA ILE A 161 2.73 23.81 -3.70
C ILE A 161 1.41 23.57 -4.44
N VAL A 162 1.22 24.19 -5.60
CA VAL A 162 0.00 24.01 -6.42
C VAL A 162 -0.12 22.57 -6.91
N ASP A 163 0.98 21.95 -7.32
CA ASP A 163 1.00 20.54 -7.74
C ASP A 163 0.61 19.61 -6.58
N ILE A 164 1.16 19.82 -5.37
CA ILE A 164 0.76 19.06 -4.16
C ILE A 164 -0.73 19.21 -3.87
N LEU A 165 -1.25 20.44 -3.87
CA LEU A 165 -2.67 20.71 -3.58
C LEU A 165 -3.60 20.07 -4.63
N ARG A 166 -3.23 20.15 -5.91
CA ARG A 166 -3.95 19.50 -7.00
C ARG A 166 -3.98 17.98 -6.78
N ASP A 167 -2.86 17.38 -6.46
CA ASP A 167 -2.75 15.93 -6.31
C ASP A 167 -3.56 15.42 -5.10
N VAL A 168 -3.54 16.15 -3.98
CA VAL A 168 -4.42 15.88 -2.83
C VAL A 168 -5.90 16.00 -3.21
N ALA A 169 -6.28 17.06 -3.93
CA ALA A 169 -7.66 17.25 -4.38
C ALA A 169 -8.12 16.13 -5.34
N MET A 170 -7.23 15.67 -6.23
CA MET A 170 -7.49 14.55 -7.12
C MET A 170 -7.65 13.22 -6.36
N GLY A 171 -6.83 12.98 -5.34
CA GLY A 171 -7.00 11.83 -4.43
C GLY A 171 -8.38 11.83 -3.76
N LEU A 172 -8.78 12.97 -3.19
CA LEU A 172 -10.10 13.13 -2.54
C LEU A 172 -11.26 12.97 -3.52
N LEU A 173 -11.15 13.55 -4.72
CA LEU A 173 -12.16 13.41 -5.77
C LEU A 173 -12.40 11.93 -6.11
N ASN A 174 -11.34 11.12 -6.19
CA ASN A 174 -11.44 9.69 -6.50
C ASN A 174 -12.07 8.89 -5.35
N ILE A 175 -11.72 9.21 -4.09
CA ILE A 175 -12.38 8.64 -2.90
C ILE A 175 -13.89 8.90 -2.95
N HIS A 176 -14.27 10.15 -3.27
CA HIS A 176 -15.68 10.56 -3.34
C HIS A 176 -16.44 9.93 -4.52
N LYS A 177 -15.82 9.80 -5.70
CA LYS A 177 -16.40 9.11 -6.87
C LYS A 177 -16.76 7.65 -6.54
N ASN A 178 -15.96 7.01 -5.69
CA ASN A 178 -16.21 5.66 -5.18
C ASN A 178 -17.22 5.62 -4.03
N LYS A 179 -17.98 6.69 -3.80
CA LYS A 179 -19.01 6.81 -2.74
C LYS A 179 -18.44 6.54 -1.34
N THR A 180 -17.16 6.85 -1.14
CA THR A 180 -16.49 6.79 0.16
C THR A 180 -16.01 8.18 0.58
N TYR A 181 -15.50 8.30 1.81
CA TYR A 181 -14.98 9.54 2.36
C TYR A 181 -13.77 9.20 3.24
N HIS A 182 -12.77 10.09 3.27
CA HIS A 182 -11.47 9.82 3.93
C HIS A 182 -11.58 9.72 5.46
N LYS A 183 -12.58 10.36 6.08
CA LYS A 183 -12.87 10.41 7.54
C LYS A 183 -11.83 11.08 8.44
N ASN A 184 -10.56 11.10 8.06
CA ASN A 184 -9.48 11.61 8.92
C ASN A 184 -8.36 12.28 8.10
N LEU A 185 -8.68 13.25 7.25
CA LEU A 185 -7.67 13.94 6.42
C LEU A 185 -6.89 14.94 7.27
N HIS A 186 -5.57 14.78 7.35
CA HIS A 186 -4.66 15.66 8.07
C HIS A 186 -3.27 15.67 7.40
N CYS A 187 -2.49 16.72 7.68
CA CYS A 187 -1.12 16.87 7.19
C CYS A 187 -0.07 16.44 8.21
#